data_AF-A0A420I7J6-F1
#
_entry.id   AF-A0A420I7J6-F1
#
_cell.length_a   1.000
_cell.length_b   1.000
_cell.length_c   1.000
_cell.angle_alpha   90.00
_cell.angle_beta   90.00
_cell.angle_gamma   90.00
#
_symmetry.space_group_name_H-M   'P 1'
#
loop_
_entity.id
_entity.type
_entity.pdbx_description
1 polymer ?
#
loop_
_entity_poly.entity_id
_entity_poly.type
_entity_poly.pdbx_seq_one_letter_code
_entity_poly.pdbx_strand_id
1 'polypeptide(L)'
;MELRSRKLGENSSGNQSATTDIHQESPEFVVESFEDVLNIRMDPVSIRVTLKGSTGIRLDRWQDLPLWYDQLKIWCIRNEIWDDVNPEAEGEQPLNQRPVAPQLPTTLDNESRANFQNENAVYTNSVRLWKDKDIALKQLDEMIKSTVGNNFKQHLMGKMTERAKLKSLVQQVRPPIASIKADLKAEYEILKATPYGKPVTEYFSRWQILNIKCRAKEHSILWNRGKILEGTSNSTT
;
A
#
# COMPACT_ATOMS: atom_id res chain seq x y z
N MET A 1 85.67 8.01 4.62
CA MET A 1 86.34 6.81 5.14
C MET A 1 86.41 6.93 6.65
N GLU A 2 85.83 5.94 7.35
CA GLU A 2 86.22 5.36 8.66
C GLU A 2 86.65 6.29 9.82
N LEU A 3 86.32 6.09 11.11
CA LEU A 3 85.79 4.97 11.88
C LEU A 3 85.40 5.48 13.30
N ARG A 4 84.27 4.99 13.82
CA ARG A 4 83.94 4.59 15.22
C ARG A 4 84.58 5.27 16.48
N SER A 5 83.66 5.77 17.31
CA SER A 5 83.34 5.37 18.70
C SER A 5 84.34 5.48 19.86
N ARG A 6 83.90 6.19 20.93
CA ARG A 6 83.72 5.80 22.36
C ARG A 6 83.64 7.10 23.20
N LYS A 7 83.13 7.23 24.43
CA LYS A 7 82.09 6.64 25.30
C LYS A 7 82.30 7.36 26.67
N LEU A 8 81.25 7.51 27.47
CA LEU A 8 81.19 7.71 28.94
C LEU A 8 81.29 9.11 29.54
N GLY A 9 80.28 9.42 30.34
CA GLY A 9 80.16 10.54 31.27
C GLY A 9 78.75 10.62 31.84
N GLU A 10 78.32 9.59 32.57
CA GLU A 10 77.14 9.68 33.45
C GLU A 10 77.48 10.62 34.62
N ASN A 11 76.55 11.49 35.02
CA ASN A 11 75.97 11.51 36.38
C ASN A 11 75.13 12.77 36.68
N SER A 12 73.92 12.50 37.15
CA SER A 12 73.23 13.14 38.29
C SER A 12 72.36 14.39 38.09
N SER A 13 71.04 14.11 38.22
CA SER A 13 70.08 14.74 39.15
C SER A 13 69.60 16.17 38.89
N GLY A 14 68.29 16.29 38.64
CA GLY A 14 67.60 17.58 38.67
C GLY A 14 66.23 17.55 37.99
N ASN A 15 65.23 17.03 38.71
CA ASN A 15 63.78 17.25 38.59
C ASN A 15 63.28 18.12 37.41
N GLN A 16 62.57 17.49 36.48
CA GLN A 16 61.58 18.19 35.66
C GLN A 16 60.19 17.66 36.02
N SER A 17 59.51 18.40 36.89
CA SER A 17 58.05 18.40 36.93
C SER A 17 57.55 18.99 35.61
N ALA A 18 56.95 18.15 34.79
CA ALA A 18 55.99 18.58 33.78
C ALA A 18 54.83 17.59 33.86
N THR A 19 53.85 17.91 34.70
CA THR A 19 52.52 17.33 34.66
C THR A 19 51.89 17.77 33.34
N THR A 20 52.04 16.96 32.28
CA THR A 20 51.15 17.03 31.13
C THR A 20 49.86 16.32 31.52
N ASP A 21 48.87 17.11 31.91
CA ASP A 21 47.45 16.74 31.91
C ASP A 21 47.12 16.17 30.52
N ILE A 22 46.87 14.86 30.47
CA ILE A 22 46.16 14.27 29.34
C ILE A 22 44.69 14.59 29.59
N HIS A 23 44.29 15.80 29.20
CA HIS A 23 42.89 16.08 28.92
C HIS A 23 42.55 15.25 27.67
N GLN A 24 42.04 14.05 27.91
CA GLN A 24 41.34 13.28 26.90
C GLN A 24 40.03 14.03 26.63
N GLU A 25 40.08 14.98 25.71
CA GLU A 25 38.88 15.60 25.14
C GLU A 25 38.05 14.47 24.54
N SER A 26 36.98 14.09 25.26
CA SER A 26 35.86 13.37 24.69
C SER A 26 35.43 14.10 23.43
N PRO A 27 35.22 13.42 22.29
CA PRO A 27 34.61 14.08 21.16
C PRO A 27 33.21 14.49 21.61
N GLU A 28 32.99 15.81 21.69
CA GLU A 28 31.66 16.39 21.84
C GLU A 28 30.78 15.77 20.75
N PHE A 29 29.81 14.97 21.21
CA PHE A 29 28.79 14.40 20.37
C PHE A 29 27.88 15.54 19.91
N VAL A 30 28.24 16.13 18.77
CA VAL A 30 27.32 17.00 18.04
C VAL A 30 26.18 16.12 17.54
N VAL A 31 25.06 16.17 18.25
CA VAL A 31 23.77 15.70 17.72
C VAL A 31 23.39 16.67 16.63
N GLU A 32 23.85 16.42 15.40
CA GLU A 32 23.20 17.03 14.24
C GLU A 32 21.74 16.58 14.26
N SER A 33 20.84 17.54 14.47
CA SER A 33 19.41 17.34 14.27
C SER A 33 19.22 16.86 12.83
N PHE A 34 18.90 15.58 12.69
CA PHE A 34 18.68 14.90 11.40
C PHE A 34 17.35 15.32 10.74
N GLU A 35 16.79 16.46 11.12
CA GLU A 35 15.60 17.06 10.50
C GLU A 35 15.93 17.70 9.14
N ASP A 36 17.20 17.99 8.86
CA ASP A 36 17.62 18.72 7.65
C ASP A 36 18.03 17.85 6.44
N VAL A 37 18.21 16.53 6.59
CA VAL A 37 18.73 15.67 5.50
C VAL A 37 17.62 15.01 4.66
N LEU A 38 16.35 15.07 5.09
CA LEU A 38 15.22 14.43 4.39
C LEU A 38 14.23 15.42 3.76
N ASN A 39 14.69 16.63 3.43
CA ASN A 39 13.93 17.58 2.62
C ASN A 39 14.00 17.26 1.11
N ILE A 40 14.05 15.97 0.74
CA ILE A 40 13.66 15.55 -0.61
C ILE A 40 12.13 15.56 -0.64
N ARG A 41 11.63 16.79 -0.76
CA ARG A 41 10.25 17.13 -1.08
C ARG A 41 9.89 16.44 -2.39
N MET A 42 9.39 15.21 -2.33
CA MET A 42 8.54 14.71 -3.40
C MET A 42 7.25 15.53 -3.35
N ASP A 43 7.23 16.54 -4.21
CA ASP A 43 6.12 17.48 -4.33
C ASP A 43 4.82 16.69 -4.60
N PRO A 44 3.75 16.86 -3.80
CA PRO A 44 2.45 16.24 -4.08
C PRO A 44 1.88 16.59 -5.46
N VAL A 45 2.43 17.60 -6.14
CA VAL A 45 2.14 17.92 -7.53
C VAL A 45 2.68 16.86 -8.51
N SER A 46 3.80 16.20 -8.22
CA SER A 46 4.40 15.19 -9.11
C SER A 46 3.56 13.92 -9.24
N ILE A 47 2.76 13.59 -8.21
CA ILE A 47 1.81 12.46 -8.22
C ILE A 47 0.54 12.81 -9.01
N ARG A 48 0.18 14.10 -9.13
CA ARG A 48 -0.92 14.52 -10.03
C ARG A 48 -0.58 14.27 -11.51
N VAL A 49 0.69 14.11 -11.86
CA VAL A 49 1.13 13.95 -13.26
C VAL A 49 1.03 12.51 -13.74
N THR A 50 1.28 11.51 -12.90
CA THR A 50 1.20 10.09 -13.31
C THR A 50 -0.21 9.54 -13.39
N LEU A 51 -1.20 10.15 -12.73
CA LEU A 51 -2.61 9.78 -12.89
C LEU A 51 -3.34 10.53 -14.01
N LYS A 52 -2.80 11.64 -14.51
CA LYS A 52 -3.46 12.50 -15.53
C LYS A 52 -3.51 11.88 -16.94
N GLY A 53 -2.75 10.80 -17.18
CA GLY A 53 -2.65 10.16 -18.49
C GLY A 53 -3.59 8.98 -18.72
N SER A 54 -4.18 8.41 -17.67
CA SER A 54 -5.15 7.32 -17.81
C SER A 54 -6.50 7.88 -17.44
N THR A 55 -7.44 7.96 -18.38
CA THR A 55 -8.84 8.20 -18.10
C THR A 55 -9.33 7.12 -17.14
N GLY A 56 -9.17 7.35 -15.83
CA GLY A 56 -9.49 6.40 -14.79
C GLY A 56 -10.95 6.02 -14.95
N ILE A 57 -11.21 4.72 -15.13
CA ILE A 57 -12.56 4.20 -15.31
C ILE A 57 -13.36 4.68 -14.10
N ARG A 58 -14.50 5.32 -14.35
CA ARG A 58 -15.40 5.79 -13.30
C ARG A 58 -16.49 4.75 -13.10
N LEU A 59 -16.88 4.54 -11.85
CA LEU A 59 -18.00 3.68 -11.51
C LEU A 59 -19.29 4.50 -11.59
N ASP A 60 -19.76 4.79 -12.80
CA ASP A 60 -21.00 5.55 -13.00
C ASP A 60 -22.21 4.64 -13.19
N ARG A 61 -21.98 3.42 -13.70
CA ARG A 61 -22.99 2.36 -13.85
C ARG A 61 -22.45 1.04 -13.32
N TRP A 62 -23.34 0.12 -12.98
CA TRP A 62 -22.94 -1.18 -12.41
C TRP A 62 -22.09 -2.02 -13.38
N GLN A 63 -22.22 -1.81 -14.69
CA GLN A 63 -21.45 -2.48 -15.73
C GLN A 63 -19.97 -2.08 -15.72
N ASP A 64 -19.65 -0.91 -15.16
CA ASP A 64 -18.27 -0.42 -15.05
C ASP A 64 -17.53 -1.11 -13.89
N LEU A 65 -18.26 -1.76 -12.97
CA LEU A 65 -17.75 -2.39 -11.76
C LEU A 65 -16.58 -3.36 -11.99
N PRO A 66 -16.62 -4.31 -12.94
CA PRO A 66 -15.51 -5.25 -13.13
C PRO A 66 -14.20 -4.54 -13.50
N LEU A 67 -14.26 -3.64 -14.48
CA LEU A 67 -13.07 -2.93 -14.95
C LEU A 67 -12.54 -1.93 -13.92
N TRP A 68 -13.45 -1.21 -13.26
CA TRP A 68 -13.11 -0.29 -12.16
C TRP A 68 -12.43 -1.03 -11.00
N TYR A 69 -12.98 -2.18 -10.61
CA TYR A 69 -12.47 -2.99 -9.51
C TYR A 69 -11.11 -3.59 -9.86
N ASP A 70 -10.93 -4.14 -11.06
CA ASP A 70 -9.65 -4.70 -11.51
C ASP A 70 -8.56 -3.63 -11.55
N GLN A 71 -8.87 -2.42 -12.02
CA GLN A 71 -7.93 -1.30 -12.01
C GLN A 71 -7.48 -0.94 -10.59
N LEU A 72 -8.42 -0.84 -9.65
CA LEU A 72 -8.10 -0.60 -8.23
C LEU A 72 -7.28 -1.73 -7.62
N LYS A 73 -7.65 -2.98 -7.89
CA LYS A 73 -6.94 -4.16 -7.41
C LYS A 73 -5.48 -4.16 -7.87
N ILE A 74 -5.24 -3.90 -9.17
CA ILE A 74 -3.88 -3.79 -9.72
C ILE A 74 -3.11 -2.69 -9.01
N TRP A 75 -3.73 -1.53 -8.78
CA TRP A 75 -3.09 -0.43 -8.06
C TRP A 75 -2.73 -0.83 -6.62
N CYS A 76 -3.64 -1.47 -5.88
CA CYS A 76 -3.40 -1.92 -4.51
C CYS A 76 -2.28 -2.98 -4.43
N ILE A 77 -2.21 -3.90 -5.39
CA ILE A 77 -1.13 -4.91 -5.47
C ILE A 77 0.22 -4.22 -5.68
N ARG A 78 0.29 -3.23 -6.57
CA ARG A 78 1.53 -2.49 -6.85
C ARG A 78 2.02 -1.66 -5.66
N ASN A 79 1.12 -1.31 -4.73
CA ASN A 79 1.44 -0.59 -3.51
C ASN A 79 1.48 -1.51 -2.27
N GLU A 80 1.46 -2.84 -2.46
CA GLU A 80 1.58 -3.84 -1.38
C GLU A 80 0.54 -3.69 -0.26
N ILE A 81 -0.67 -3.18 -0.57
CA ILE A 81 -1.76 -3.03 0.40
C ILE A 81 -2.95 -3.95 0.11
N TRP A 82 -2.92 -4.74 -0.97
CA TRP A 82 -4.07 -5.53 -1.42
C TRP A 82 -4.55 -6.50 -0.35
N ASP A 83 -3.65 -7.19 0.34
CA ASP A 83 -4.00 -8.19 1.35
C ASP A 83 -4.76 -7.55 2.53
N ASP A 84 -4.48 -6.29 2.85
CA ASP A 84 -5.19 -5.54 3.88
C ASP A 84 -6.56 -5.07 3.42
N VAL A 85 -6.70 -4.65 2.17
CA VAL A 85 -7.93 -4.01 1.67
C VAL A 85 -8.84 -4.93 0.87
N ASN A 86 -8.42 -6.18 0.64
CA ASN A 86 -9.18 -7.17 -0.12
C ASN A 86 -10.59 -7.36 0.48
N PRO A 87 -11.68 -7.01 -0.23
CA PRO A 87 -13.04 -7.11 0.30
C PRO A 87 -13.52 -8.56 0.47
N GLU A 88 -12.82 -9.53 -0.14
CA GLU A 88 -13.06 -10.97 0.02
C GLU A 88 -12.41 -11.56 1.27
N ALA A 89 -11.45 -10.85 1.87
CA ALA A 89 -10.84 -11.31 3.10
C ALA A 89 -11.87 -11.31 4.24
N GLU A 90 -11.78 -12.33 5.09
CA GLU A 90 -12.59 -12.43 6.28
C GLU A 90 -12.14 -11.43 7.36
N GLY A 91 -13.11 -11.00 8.17
CA GLY A 91 -12.87 -10.02 9.23
C GLY A 91 -12.65 -8.58 8.76
N GLU A 92 -12.19 -7.75 9.70
CA GLU A 92 -11.94 -6.32 9.49
C GLU A 92 -10.56 -6.06 8.87
N GLN A 93 -10.41 -4.87 8.28
CA GLN A 93 -9.12 -4.42 7.78
C GLN A 93 -8.11 -4.29 8.93
N PRO A 94 -6.89 -4.84 8.81
CA PRO A 94 -5.84 -4.65 9.80
C PRO A 94 -5.55 -3.16 10.05
N LEU A 95 -5.36 -2.79 11.31
CA LEU A 95 -4.95 -1.44 11.67
C LEU A 95 -3.51 -1.17 11.23
N ASN A 96 -3.28 -0.06 10.53
CA ASN A 96 -1.93 0.37 10.16
C ASN A 96 -1.25 1.06 11.35
N GLN A 97 -0.67 0.27 12.25
CA GLN A 97 -0.07 0.77 13.49
C GLN A 97 1.35 1.32 13.25
N ARG A 98 1.62 2.49 13.84
CA ARG A 98 2.97 3.07 13.79
C ARG A 98 3.93 2.21 14.63
N PRO A 99 5.10 1.84 14.09
CA PRO A 99 6.11 1.12 14.86
C PRO A 99 6.55 1.89 16.11
N VAL A 100 6.83 1.14 17.18
CA VAL A 100 7.32 1.67 18.45
C VAL A 100 8.84 1.82 18.38
N ALA A 101 9.36 2.96 18.83
CA ALA A 101 10.80 3.21 18.86
C ALA A 101 11.50 2.26 19.84
N PRO A 102 12.69 1.74 19.50
CA PRO A 102 13.52 0.99 20.43
C PRO A 102 13.84 1.82 21.66
N GLN A 103 13.97 1.15 22.81
CA GLN A 103 14.37 1.82 24.04
C GLN A 103 15.88 2.01 24.07
N LEU A 104 16.34 3.14 24.60
CA LEU A 104 17.76 3.38 24.78
C LEU A 104 18.36 2.33 25.75
N PRO A 105 19.56 1.79 25.46
CA PRO A 105 20.20 0.84 26.35
C PRO A 105 20.42 1.42 27.74
N THR A 106 19.97 0.70 28.77
CA THR A 106 20.25 1.05 30.17
C THR A 106 21.69 0.74 30.54
N THR A 107 22.30 -0.25 29.88
CA THR A 107 23.69 -0.67 30.09
C THR A 107 24.55 -0.33 28.87
N LEU A 108 25.79 0.08 29.13
CA LEU A 108 26.76 0.53 28.13
C LEU A 108 27.76 -0.59 27.75
N ASP A 109 27.34 -1.85 27.85
CA ASP A 109 28.13 -2.97 27.33
C ASP A 109 28.01 -3.09 25.80
N ASN A 110 28.97 -3.77 25.18
CA ASN A 110 29.06 -3.85 23.72
C ASN A 110 27.90 -4.65 23.10
N GLU A 111 27.34 -5.61 23.82
CA GLU A 111 26.22 -6.44 23.35
C GLU A 111 24.93 -5.60 23.32
N SER A 112 24.62 -4.89 24.39
CA SER A 112 23.46 -3.99 24.47
C SER A 112 23.51 -2.88 23.42
N ARG A 113 24.70 -2.34 23.12
CA ARG A 113 24.89 -1.37 22.02
C ARG A 113 24.62 -2.00 20.65
N ALA A 114 25.16 -3.20 20.39
CA ALA A 114 24.98 -3.90 19.13
C ALA A 114 23.49 -4.27 18.91
N ASN A 115 22.81 -4.75 19.95
CA ASN A 115 21.39 -5.06 19.91
C ASN A 115 20.54 -3.82 19.59
N PHE A 116 20.81 -2.69 20.26
CA PHE A 116 20.11 -1.44 19.97
C PHE A 116 20.35 -0.94 18.54
N GLN A 117 21.57 -1.05 18.01
CA GLN A 117 21.85 -0.69 16.62
C GLN A 117 21.03 -1.54 15.63
N ASN A 118 20.94 -2.86 15.88
CA ASN A 118 20.12 -3.76 15.08
C ASN A 118 18.62 -3.42 15.17
N GLU A 119 18.11 -3.22 16.38
CA GLU A 119 16.72 -2.81 16.61
C GLU A 119 16.40 -1.46 15.95
N ASN A 120 17.31 -0.50 16.02
CA ASN A 120 17.14 0.81 15.39
C ASN A 120 17.11 0.73 13.86
N ALA A 121 17.92 -0.17 13.27
CA ALA A 121 17.89 -0.43 11.84
C ALA A 121 16.54 -1.06 11.41
N VAL A 122 16.06 -2.06 12.16
CA VAL A 122 14.75 -2.70 11.93
C VAL A 122 13.61 -1.69 12.10
N TYR A 123 13.66 -0.86 13.15
CA TYR A 123 12.70 0.20 13.40
C TYR A 123 12.65 1.21 12.26
N THR A 124 13.80 1.68 11.78
CA THR A 124 13.88 2.65 10.70
C THR A 124 13.21 2.12 9.42
N ASN A 125 13.49 0.87 9.05
CA ASN A 125 12.83 0.25 7.90
C ASN A 125 11.33 0.07 8.13
N SER A 126 10.94 -0.35 9.34
CA SER A 126 9.52 -0.52 9.71
C SER A 126 8.75 0.80 9.62
N VAL A 127 9.34 1.91 10.08
CA VAL A 127 8.73 3.25 9.98
C VAL A 127 8.57 3.67 8.53
N ARG A 128 9.56 3.38 7.68
CA ARG A 128 9.46 3.67 6.24
C ARG A 128 8.28 2.91 5.62
N LEU A 129 8.21 1.59 5.81
CA LEU A 129 7.11 0.76 5.30
C LEU A 129 5.75 1.20 5.82
N TRP A 130 5.66 1.54 7.11
CA TRP A 130 4.43 2.08 7.70
C TRP A 130 3.97 3.38 7.04
N LYS A 131 4.89 4.33 6.79
CA LYS A 131 4.59 5.58 6.09
C LYS A 131 4.11 5.33 4.66
N ASP A 132 4.80 4.46 3.93
CA ASP A 132 4.46 4.12 2.55
C ASP A 132 3.04 3.53 2.48
N LYS A 133 2.71 2.60 3.39
CA LYS A 133 1.37 2.02 3.53
C LYS A 133 0.31 3.04 3.94
N ASP A 134 0.61 3.93 4.88
CA ASP A 134 -0.33 5.00 5.31
C ASP A 134 -0.68 5.94 4.16
N ILE A 135 0.31 6.33 3.36
CA ILE A 135 0.12 7.15 2.16
C ILE A 135 -0.72 6.40 1.14
N ALA A 136 -0.42 5.12 0.88
CA ALA A 136 -1.16 4.31 -0.08
C ALA A 136 -2.64 4.14 0.32
N LEU A 137 -2.92 3.90 1.61
CA LEU A 137 -4.31 3.80 2.11
C LEU A 137 -5.09 5.11 1.92
N LYS A 138 -4.47 6.26 2.22
CA LYS A 138 -5.08 7.58 1.99
C LYS A 138 -5.34 7.83 0.50
N GLN A 139 -4.41 7.47 -0.37
CA GLN A 139 -4.58 7.59 -1.82
C GLN A 139 -5.69 6.68 -2.33
N LEU A 140 -5.78 5.44 -1.83
CA LEU A 140 -6.87 4.52 -2.14
C LEU A 140 -8.22 5.13 -1.79
N ASP A 141 -8.36 5.68 -0.58
CA ASP A 141 -9.59 6.32 -0.15
C ASP A 141 -10.01 7.47 -1.09
N GLU A 142 -9.06 8.33 -1.46
CA GLU A 142 -9.32 9.44 -2.38
C GLU A 142 -9.64 8.95 -3.80
N MET A 143 -8.99 7.89 -4.29
CA MET A 143 -9.36 7.28 -5.57
C MET A 143 -10.78 6.70 -5.54
N ILE A 144 -11.16 6.00 -4.47
CA ILE A 144 -12.53 5.47 -4.33
C ILE A 144 -13.52 6.63 -4.35
N LYS A 145 -13.32 7.67 -3.54
CA LYS A 145 -14.24 8.82 -3.49
C LYS A 145 -14.36 9.58 -4.81
N SER A 146 -13.26 9.72 -5.55
CA SER A 146 -13.21 10.50 -6.80
C SER A 146 -13.71 9.74 -8.03
N THR A 147 -13.52 8.42 -8.07
CA THR A 147 -13.91 7.58 -9.21
C THR A 147 -15.31 6.97 -9.08
N VAL A 148 -15.87 6.92 -7.86
CA VAL A 148 -17.24 6.47 -7.64
C VAL A 148 -18.25 7.53 -8.08
N GLY A 149 -19.16 7.13 -8.97
CA GLY A 149 -20.24 7.96 -9.47
C GLY A 149 -21.23 8.35 -8.37
N ASN A 150 -21.92 9.49 -8.54
CA ASN A 150 -22.78 10.07 -7.51
C ASN A 150 -23.88 9.10 -7.03
N ASN A 151 -24.38 8.24 -7.92
CA ASN A 151 -25.42 7.25 -7.63
C ASN A 151 -25.00 6.20 -6.58
N PHE A 152 -23.70 5.97 -6.42
CA PHE A 152 -23.17 4.94 -5.53
C PHE A 152 -22.49 5.49 -4.28
N LYS A 153 -22.35 6.82 -4.17
CA LYS A 153 -21.70 7.47 -3.00
C LYS A 153 -22.40 7.15 -1.68
N GLN A 154 -23.72 6.94 -1.70
CA GLN A 154 -24.48 6.49 -0.53
C GLN A 154 -23.93 5.18 0.08
N HIS A 155 -23.38 4.28 -0.74
CA HIS A 155 -22.82 3.01 -0.27
C HIS A 155 -21.48 3.17 0.46
N LEU A 156 -20.87 4.35 0.39
CA LEU A 156 -19.66 4.72 1.14
C LEU A 156 -19.97 5.31 2.52
N MET A 157 -21.20 5.79 2.74
CA MET A 157 -21.57 6.45 3.99
C MET A 157 -21.45 5.49 5.18
N GLY A 158 -20.83 5.97 6.26
CA GLY A 158 -20.60 5.19 7.47
C GLY A 158 -19.51 4.11 7.34
N LYS A 159 -18.87 3.96 6.18
CA LYS A 159 -17.74 3.04 5.99
C LYS A 159 -16.44 3.78 6.25
N MET A 160 -15.76 3.43 7.34
CA MET A 160 -14.53 4.13 7.75
C MET A 160 -13.30 3.61 7.00
N THR A 161 -13.14 2.30 6.92
CA THR A 161 -11.97 1.66 6.29
C THR A 161 -12.16 1.44 4.79
N GLU A 162 -11.04 1.35 4.06
CA GLU A 162 -11.02 1.14 2.61
C GLU A 162 -11.63 -0.21 2.24
N ARG A 163 -11.31 -1.28 2.98
CA ARG A 163 -11.92 -2.61 2.82
C ARG A 163 -13.44 -2.54 2.98
N ALA A 164 -13.93 -1.83 3.99
CA ALA A 164 -15.38 -1.71 4.22
C ALA A 164 -16.09 -0.96 3.09
N LYS A 165 -15.45 0.08 2.53
CA LYS A 165 -15.93 0.82 1.36
C LYS A 165 -16.00 -0.09 0.13
N LEU A 166 -14.91 -0.79 -0.19
CA LEU A 166 -14.82 -1.71 -1.32
C LEU A 166 -15.84 -2.84 -1.20
N LYS A 167 -15.93 -3.47 -0.02
CA LYS A 167 -16.89 -4.55 0.25
C LYS A 167 -18.33 -4.08 0.07
N SER A 168 -18.67 -2.89 0.58
CA SER A 168 -20.00 -2.29 0.41
C SER A 168 -20.34 -2.06 -1.07
N LEU A 169 -19.41 -1.47 -1.85
CA LEU A 169 -19.63 -1.22 -3.27
C LEU A 169 -19.80 -2.53 -4.06
N VAL A 170 -18.92 -3.50 -3.86
CA VAL A 170 -18.98 -4.79 -4.58
C VAL A 170 -20.29 -5.52 -4.28
N GLN A 171 -20.79 -5.44 -3.04
CA GLN A 171 -22.03 -6.10 -2.64
C GLN A 171 -23.29 -5.35 -3.10
N GLN A 172 -23.30 -4.01 -3.08
CA GLN A 172 -24.51 -3.21 -3.25
C GLN A 172 -24.68 -2.60 -4.64
N VAL A 173 -23.59 -2.36 -5.38
CA VAL A 173 -23.65 -1.78 -6.73
C VAL A 173 -24.18 -2.78 -7.75
N ARG A 174 -24.01 -4.08 -7.49
CA ARG A 174 -24.47 -5.13 -8.39
C ARG A 174 -26.00 -5.33 -8.27
N PRO A 175 -26.78 -5.15 -9.34
CA PRO A 175 -28.22 -5.39 -9.29
C PRO A 175 -28.55 -6.90 -9.13
N PRO A 176 -29.77 -7.23 -8.67
CA PRO A 176 -30.22 -8.62 -8.52
C PRO A 176 -30.08 -9.41 -9.83
N ILE A 177 -29.75 -10.70 -9.72
CA ILE A 177 -29.57 -11.60 -10.89
C ILE A 177 -30.78 -11.60 -11.82
N ALA A 178 -31.99 -11.49 -11.27
CA ALA A 178 -33.23 -11.39 -12.04
C ALA A 178 -33.28 -10.13 -12.91
N SER A 179 -32.83 -8.98 -12.38
CA SER A 179 -32.73 -7.71 -13.10
C SER A 179 -31.64 -7.79 -14.17
N ILE A 180 -30.47 -8.36 -13.87
CA ILE A 180 -29.41 -8.59 -14.85
C ILE A 180 -29.91 -9.47 -16.01
N LYS A 181 -30.68 -10.52 -15.71
CA LYS A 181 -31.26 -11.43 -16.72
C LYS A 181 -32.31 -10.74 -17.57
N ALA A 182 -33.15 -9.90 -16.97
CA ALA A 182 -34.15 -9.11 -17.69
C ALA A 182 -33.48 -8.10 -18.63
N ASP A 183 -32.46 -7.38 -18.15
CA ASP A 183 -31.64 -6.46 -18.95
C ASP A 183 -30.93 -7.17 -20.10
N LEU A 184 -30.29 -8.32 -19.84
CA LEU A 184 -29.66 -9.14 -20.87
C LEU A 184 -30.67 -9.58 -21.93
N LYS A 185 -31.86 -9.99 -21.51
CA LYS A 185 -32.93 -10.40 -22.42
C LYS A 185 -33.40 -9.21 -23.26
N ALA A 186 -33.62 -8.05 -22.66
CA ALA A 186 -34.02 -6.84 -23.37
C ALA A 186 -32.97 -6.41 -24.40
N GLU A 187 -31.70 -6.36 -24.03
CA GLU A 187 -30.59 -6.02 -24.94
C GLU A 187 -30.45 -7.03 -26.08
N TYR A 188 -30.62 -8.33 -25.78
CA TYR A 188 -30.61 -9.38 -26.78
C TYR A 188 -31.76 -9.23 -27.79
N GLU A 189 -32.98 -8.95 -27.32
CA GLU A 189 -34.11 -8.68 -28.21
C GLU A 189 -33.90 -7.43 -29.06
N ILE A 190 -33.29 -6.37 -28.52
CA ILE A 190 -32.94 -5.17 -29.30
C ILE A 190 -31.85 -5.48 -30.34
N LEU A 191 -30.83 -6.28 -29.97
CA LEU A 191 -29.80 -6.74 -30.88
C LEU A 191 -30.41 -7.55 -32.03
N LYS A 192 -31.36 -8.44 -31.73
CA LYS A 192 -32.11 -9.23 -32.71
C LYS A 192 -33.01 -8.36 -33.60
N ALA A 193 -33.60 -7.31 -33.04
CA ALA A 193 -34.48 -6.38 -33.75
C ALA A 193 -33.71 -5.29 -34.53
N THR A 194 -32.38 -5.29 -34.52
CA THR A 194 -31.58 -4.27 -35.22
C THR A 194 -31.84 -4.40 -36.73
N PRO A 195 -32.43 -3.38 -37.39
CA PRO A 195 -32.81 -3.48 -38.80
C PRO A 195 -31.60 -3.68 -39.70
N TYR A 196 -31.79 -4.44 -40.78
CA TYR A 196 -30.84 -4.50 -41.90
C TYR A 196 -30.56 -3.07 -42.40
N GLY A 197 -29.29 -2.66 -42.46
CA GLY A 197 -28.86 -1.33 -42.94
C GLY A 197 -28.25 -0.39 -41.89
N LYS A 198 -28.25 -0.77 -40.60
CA LYS A 198 -27.48 -0.05 -39.57
C LYS A 198 -25.97 -0.31 -39.68
N PRO A 199 -25.11 0.67 -39.33
CA PRO A 199 -23.66 0.48 -39.38
C PRO A 199 -23.22 -0.61 -38.39
N VAL A 200 -22.32 -1.47 -38.87
CA VAL A 200 -21.77 -2.64 -38.14
C VAL A 200 -21.18 -2.24 -36.78
N THR A 201 -20.68 -1.02 -36.64
CA THR A 201 -20.14 -0.48 -35.38
C THR A 201 -21.18 -0.39 -34.25
N GLU A 202 -22.45 -0.08 -34.56
CA GLU A 202 -23.53 -0.05 -33.57
C GLU A 202 -23.85 -1.47 -33.07
N TYR A 203 -23.81 -2.45 -33.97
CA TYR A 203 -23.98 -3.86 -33.64
C TYR A 203 -22.84 -4.36 -32.73
N PHE A 204 -21.58 -4.08 -33.09
CA PHE A 204 -20.42 -4.47 -32.28
C PHE A 204 -20.45 -3.84 -30.88
N SER A 205 -20.82 -2.56 -30.77
CA SER A 205 -20.91 -1.87 -29.48
C SER A 205 -21.95 -2.53 -28.56
N ARG A 206 -23.12 -2.88 -29.10
CA ARG A 206 -24.17 -3.62 -28.37
C ARG A 206 -23.73 -5.02 -27.99
N TRP A 207 -23.03 -5.73 -28.88
CA TRP A 207 -22.49 -7.05 -28.60
C TRP A 207 -21.41 -7.02 -27.50
N GLN A 208 -20.54 -6.01 -27.49
CA GLN A 208 -19.57 -5.80 -26.41
C GLN A 208 -20.26 -5.57 -25.06
N ILE A 209 -21.30 -4.73 -25.01
CA ILE A 209 -22.11 -4.53 -23.80
C ILE A 209 -22.72 -5.86 -23.34
N LEU A 210 -23.25 -6.66 -24.27
CA LEU A 210 -23.84 -7.96 -23.96
C LEU A 210 -22.79 -8.94 -23.40
N ASN A 211 -21.59 -8.97 -23.99
CA ASN A 211 -20.49 -9.82 -23.56
C ASN A 211 -20.01 -9.46 -22.13
N ILE A 212 -19.88 -8.17 -21.83
CA ILE A 212 -19.55 -7.68 -20.47
C ILE A 212 -20.63 -8.10 -19.48
N LYS A 213 -21.91 -7.89 -19.81
CA LYS A 213 -23.05 -8.31 -18.99
C LYS A 213 -23.08 -9.84 -18.75
N CYS A 214 -22.72 -10.64 -19.76
CA CYS A 214 -22.61 -12.09 -19.66
C CYS A 214 -21.44 -12.55 -18.79
N ARG A 215 -20.24 -11.98 -18.94
CA ARG A 215 -19.07 -12.34 -18.11
C ARG A 215 -19.28 -12.04 -16.63
N ALA A 216 -19.99 -10.96 -16.31
CA ALA A 216 -20.39 -10.69 -14.92
C ALA A 216 -21.20 -11.85 -14.28
N LYS A 217 -21.94 -12.62 -15.08
CA LYS A 217 -22.65 -13.84 -14.62
C LYS A 217 -21.68 -14.99 -14.30
N GLU A 218 -20.61 -15.15 -15.08
CA GLU A 218 -19.60 -16.20 -14.85
C GLU A 218 -18.79 -15.96 -13.57
N HIS A 219 -18.43 -14.71 -13.29
CA HIS A 219 -17.87 -14.34 -11.99
C HIS A 219 -18.85 -14.62 -10.84
N SER A 220 -20.17 -14.60 -11.07
CA SER A 220 -21.17 -15.00 -10.07
C SER A 220 -21.22 -16.52 -9.84
N ILE A 221 -20.94 -17.32 -10.87
CA ILE A 221 -20.94 -18.80 -10.79
C ILE A 221 -19.66 -19.27 -10.10
N LEU A 222 -18.52 -18.63 -10.37
CA LEU A 222 -17.27 -18.90 -9.67
C LEU A 222 -17.32 -18.41 -8.21
N TRP A 223 -17.94 -17.26 -7.93
CA TRP A 223 -18.15 -16.75 -6.57
C TRP A 223 -19.10 -17.61 -5.72
N ASN A 224 -20.17 -18.14 -6.31
CA ASN A 224 -21.09 -19.03 -5.59
C ASN A 224 -20.53 -20.45 -5.41
N ARG A 225 -19.59 -20.90 -6.24
CA ARG A 225 -18.90 -22.17 -6.02
C ARG A 225 -17.93 -22.14 -4.82
N GLY A 226 -17.36 -20.98 -4.48
CA GLY A 226 -16.57 -20.82 -3.25
C GLY A 226 -17.40 -20.98 -1.97
N LYS A 227 -18.63 -20.48 -1.95
CA LYS A 227 -19.52 -20.59 -0.76
C LYS A 227 -20.20 -21.96 -0.57
N ILE A 228 -20.28 -22.78 -1.62
CA ILE A 228 -20.91 -24.11 -1.52
C ILE A 228 -19.93 -25.16 -0.99
N LEU A 229 -18.61 -24.93 -1.10
CA LEU A 229 -17.59 -25.87 -0.63
C LEU A 229 -17.24 -25.73 0.87
N GLU A 230 -17.64 -24.64 1.55
CA GLU A 230 -17.47 -24.49 3.00
C GLU A 230 -18.72 -24.90 3.81
N GLY A 231 -19.84 -25.19 3.14
CA GLY A 231 -21.11 -25.55 3.79
C GLY A 231 -21.37 -27.05 3.96
N THR A 232 -20.42 -27.93 3.66
CA THR A 232 -20.61 -29.40 3.70
C THR A 232 -19.65 -30.18 4.59
N SER A 233 -18.96 -29.52 5.52
CA SER A 233 -18.27 -30.21 6.61
C SER A 233 -18.75 -29.65 7.95
N ASN A 234 -19.72 -30.35 8.56
CA ASN A 234 -19.82 -30.63 10.00
C ASN A 234 -21.26 -31.02 10.37
N SER A 235 -21.60 -32.29 10.17
CA SER A 235 -22.68 -32.99 10.90
C SER A 235 -22.46 -34.50 10.82
N THR A 236 -21.44 -34.97 11.54
CA THR A 236 -21.26 -36.32 12.08
C THR A 236 -20.01 -36.16 12.96
N THR A 237 -20.06 -36.20 14.29
CA THR A 237 -20.69 -37.17 15.19
C THR A 237 -20.84 -36.52 16.55
#